data_AF-A0ABC8K4K2-F1
#
_entry.id   AF-A0ABC8K4K2-F1
#
_cell.length_a   1.000
_cell.length_b   1.000
_cell.length_c   1.000
_cell.angle_alpha   90.00
_cell.angle_beta   90.00
_cell.angle_gamma   90.00
#
_symmetry.space_group_name_H-M   'P 1'
#
loop_
_entity.id
_entity.type
_entity.pdbx_description
1 polymer ?
#
loop_
_entity_poly.entity_id
_entity_poly.type
_entity_poly.pdbx_seq_one_letter_code
_entity_poly.pdbx_strand_id
1 'polypeptide(L)'
;MQAPKTKVITRNGKAMESPKIQTLIITIFLFTIPTSFASPPNLENGFTQCITDLKPSNLNSPIQNFTYTRQSPKFLTILHNYVRNLRYFNNTTRKPIAIVAAADVTHIQTHLRQETRPSAPDPQL
;
A
#
# COMPACT_ATOMS: atom_id res chain seq x y z
N MET A 1 -15.80 74.49 19.76
CA MET A 1 -15.43 73.61 20.90
C MET A 1 -14.91 72.30 20.31
N GLN A 2 -13.60 72.06 20.32
CA GLN A 2 -12.99 70.84 19.78
C GLN A 2 -12.07 70.26 20.86
N ALA A 3 -12.34 69.01 21.25
CA ALA A 3 -11.79 68.33 22.41
C ALA A 3 -10.29 67.97 22.27
N PRO A 4 -9.54 67.86 23.38
CA PRO A 4 -8.13 67.51 23.36
C PRO A 4 -7.92 66.02 23.03
N LYS A 5 -7.01 65.73 22.09
CA LYS A 5 -6.56 64.36 21.79
C LYS A 5 -5.64 63.85 22.90
N THR A 6 -6.08 62.84 23.64
CA THR A 6 -5.26 62.07 24.58
C THR A 6 -4.33 61.14 23.80
N LYS A 7 -3.03 61.18 24.12
CA LYS A 7 -2.01 60.28 23.55
C LYS A 7 -1.96 59.00 24.38
N VAL A 8 -2.43 57.88 23.82
CA VAL A 8 -2.30 56.55 24.43
C VAL A 8 -0.85 56.11 24.28
N ILE A 9 -0.16 55.90 25.40
CA ILE A 9 1.20 55.34 25.44
C ILE A 9 1.06 53.82 25.57
N THR A 10 1.22 53.11 24.46
CA THR A 10 1.32 51.65 24.45
C THR A 10 2.75 51.26 24.84
N ARG A 11 2.94 50.67 26.03
CA ARG A 11 4.20 49.99 26.37
C ARG A 11 4.28 48.69 25.58
N ASN A 12 5.17 48.62 24.61
CA ASN A 12 5.56 47.36 23.98
C ASN A 12 6.43 46.57 24.95
N GLY A 13 5.84 45.60 25.65
CA GLY A 13 6.61 44.61 26.40
C GLY A 13 7.36 43.72 25.42
N LYS A 14 8.70 43.82 25.37
CA LYS A 14 9.52 42.78 24.72
C LYS A 14 9.44 41.53 25.58
N ALA A 15 8.86 40.46 25.04
CA ALA A 15 9.00 39.13 25.60
C ALA A 15 10.49 38.77 25.67
N MET A 16 10.93 38.31 26.83
CA MET A 16 12.31 37.87 27.05
C MET A 16 12.46 36.46 26.47
N GLU A 17 12.68 36.39 25.16
CA GLU A 17 12.99 35.15 24.45
C GLU A 17 14.40 34.68 24.86
N SER A 18 14.46 33.77 25.84
CA SER A 18 15.70 33.10 26.22
C SER A 18 16.10 32.12 25.12
N PRO A 19 17.30 32.22 24.52
CA PRO A 19 17.70 31.39 23.39
C PRO A 19 17.66 29.89 23.72
N LYS A 20 17.81 29.53 25.01
CA LYS A 20 17.73 28.13 25.49
C LYS A 20 16.33 27.52 25.33
N ILE A 21 15.28 28.32 25.52
CA ILE A 21 13.88 27.86 25.41
C ILE A 21 13.53 27.69 23.93
N GLN A 22 13.98 28.63 23.08
CA GLN A 22 13.79 28.54 21.64
C GLN A 22 14.48 27.29 21.05
N THR A 23 15.72 27.00 21.48
CA THR A 23 16.41 25.77 21.05
C THR A 23 15.64 24.52 21.48
N LEU A 24 15.15 24.46 22.72
CA LEU A 24 14.39 23.31 23.24
C LEU A 24 13.12 23.02 22.42
N ILE A 25 12.37 24.06 22.05
CA ILE A 25 11.15 23.93 21.24
C ILE A 25 11.47 23.36 19.86
N ILE A 26 12.54 23.84 19.23
CA ILE A 26 12.98 23.36 17.91
C ILE A 26 13.36 21.86 17.98
N THR A 27 14.10 21.45 19.02
CA THR A 27 14.48 20.03 19.17
C THR A 27 13.28 19.11 19.36
N ILE A 28 12.28 19.54 20.13
CA ILE A 28 11.04 18.77 20.33
C ILE A 28 10.27 18.64 19.00
N PHE A 29 10.18 19.72 18.22
CA PHE A 29 9.47 19.71 16.94
C PHE A 29 10.14 18.78 15.92
N LEU A 30 11.47 18.75 15.86
CA LEU A 30 12.20 17.83 14.98
C LEU A 30 12.02 16.35 15.38
N PHE A 31 11.83 16.06 16.68
CA PHE A 31 11.67 14.69 17.16
C PHE A 31 10.25 14.13 16.98
N THR A 32 9.26 14.98 16.67
CA THR A 32 7.87 14.55 16.45
C THR A 32 7.54 14.11 15.04
N ILE A 33 8.50 14.07 14.10
CA ILE A 33 8.22 13.62 12.73
C ILE A 33 8.12 12.09 12.74
N PRO A 34 6.93 11.49 12.53
CA PRO A 34 6.82 10.04 12.40
C PRO A 34 7.55 9.62 11.12
N THR A 35 8.66 8.91 11.26
CA THR A 35 9.33 8.25 10.15
C THR A 35 8.67 6.88 9.94
N SER A 36 7.76 6.79 8.97
CA SER A 36 7.22 5.51 8.55
C SER A 36 8.19 4.86 7.57
N PHE A 37 8.82 3.76 7.99
CA PHE A 37 9.50 2.86 7.08
C PHE A 37 8.48 1.86 6.53
N ALA A 38 7.85 2.19 5.40
CA ALA A 38 7.05 1.22 4.66
C ALA A 38 8.00 0.28 3.92
N SER A 39 7.98 -1.02 4.29
CA SER A 39 8.59 -2.03 3.43
C SER A 39 7.80 -2.13 2.13
N PRO A 40 8.47 -2.28 0.96
CA PRO A 40 7.75 -2.48 -0.29
C PRO A 40 6.82 -3.70 -0.13
N PRO A 41 5.56 -3.60 -0.58
CA PRO A 41 4.61 -4.68 -0.41
C PRO A 41 5.14 -5.94 -1.07
N ASN A 42 5.26 -7.02 -0.30
CA ASN A 42 5.54 -8.32 -0.87
C ASN A 42 4.38 -8.69 -1.81
N LEU A 43 4.65 -8.75 -3.11
CA LEU A 43 3.62 -8.93 -4.13
C LEU A 43 2.84 -10.25 -3.97
N GLU A 44 3.47 -11.28 -3.38
CA GLU A 44 2.79 -12.55 -3.07
C GLU A 44 1.83 -12.42 -1.89
N ASN A 45 2.20 -11.70 -0.84
CA ASN A 45 1.36 -11.42 0.31
C ASN A 45 0.20 -10.49 -0.09
N GLY A 46 0.49 -9.44 -0.86
CA GLY A 46 -0.54 -8.53 -1.38
C GLY A 46 -1.55 -9.25 -2.27
N PHE A 47 -1.08 -10.12 -3.17
CA PHE A 47 -1.95 -10.96 -3.98
C PHE A 47 -2.78 -11.94 -3.12
N THR A 48 -2.16 -12.62 -2.16
CA THR A 48 -2.85 -13.59 -1.30
C THR A 48 -3.90 -12.93 -0.42
N GLN A 49 -3.58 -11.77 0.15
CA GLN A 49 -4.53 -10.94 0.91
C GLN A 49 -5.70 -10.53 0.02
N CYS A 50 -5.41 -10.04 -1.18
CA CYS A 50 -6.43 -9.63 -2.16
C CYS A 50 -7.38 -10.79 -2.53
N ILE A 51 -6.85 -12.00 -2.73
CA ILE A 51 -7.65 -13.21 -2.98
C ILE A 51 -8.45 -13.64 -1.77
N THR A 52 -7.94 -13.43 -0.56
CA THR A 52 -8.67 -13.77 0.68
C THR A 52 -9.81 -12.78 0.95
N ASP A 53 -9.58 -11.50 0.68
CA ASP A 53 -10.56 -10.42 0.84
C ASP A 53 -11.68 -10.47 -0.21
N LEU A 54 -11.52 -11.29 -1.26
CA LEU A 54 -12.53 -11.46 -2.29
C LEU A 54 -13.73 -12.23 -1.77
N LYS A 55 -14.86 -11.53 -1.71
CA LYS A 55 -16.16 -12.16 -1.48
C LYS A 55 -16.47 -13.16 -2.61
N PRO A 56 -16.70 -14.44 -2.30
CA PRO A 56 -17.05 -15.43 -3.30
C PRO A 56 -18.34 -15.02 -4.02
N SER A 57 -18.30 -14.98 -5.35
CA SER A 57 -19.52 -14.79 -6.16
C SER A 57 -20.41 -16.05 -6.13
N ASN A 58 -19.78 -17.21 -5.94
CA ASN A 58 -20.43 -18.51 -5.82
C ASN A 58 -19.87 -19.22 -4.57
N LEU A 59 -20.72 -19.54 -3.59
CA LEU A 59 -20.29 -20.23 -2.36
C LEU A 59 -19.84 -21.68 -2.60
N ASN A 60 -20.38 -22.34 -3.64
CA ASN A 60 -20.05 -23.72 -3.96
C ASN A 60 -18.72 -23.84 -4.71
N SER A 61 -18.24 -22.73 -5.29
CA SER A 61 -16.99 -22.64 -6.04
C SER A 61 -16.27 -21.34 -5.68
N PRO A 62 -15.66 -21.25 -4.49
CA PRO A 62 -14.88 -20.08 -4.11
C PRO A 62 -13.57 -20.02 -4.90
N ILE A 63 -13.18 -18.83 -5.37
CA ILE A 63 -11.97 -18.61 -6.20
C ILE A 63 -10.68 -19.04 -5.49
N GLN A 64 -10.67 -19.02 -4.17
CA GLN A 64 -9.54 -19.45 -3.33
C GLN A 64 -9.15 -20.92 -3.61
N ASN A 65 -10.13 -21.79 -3.85
CA ASN A 65 -9.88 -23.21 -4.15
C ASN A 65 -9.22 -23.43 -5.52
N PHE A 66 -9.30 -22.43 -6.40
CA PHE A 66 -8.76 -22.45 -7.75
C PHE A 66 -7.51 -21.58 -7.90
N THR A 67 -6.96 -21.09 -6.79
CA THR A 67 -5.78 -20.24 -6.76
C THR A 67 -4.60 -21.01 -6.17
N TYR A 68 -3.48 -21.05 -6.90
CA TYR A 68 -2.28 -21.77 -6.54
C TYR A 68 -1.11 -20.80 -6.42
N THR A 69 -0.63 -20.58 -5.21
CA THR A 69 0.57 -19.78 -4.93
C THR A 69 1.82 -20.67 -4.98
N ARG A 70 3.01 -20.08 -4.98
CA ARG A 70 4.29 -20.84 -4.97
C ARG A 70 4.44 -21.75 -3.75
N GLN A 71 3.75 -21.43 -2.66
CA GLN A 71 3.71 -22.22 -1.43
C GLN A 71 2.80 -23.46 -1.55
N SER A 72 1.87 -23.47 -2.50
CA SER A 72 0.97 -24.59 -2.69
C SER A 72 1.69 -25.80 -3.30
N PRO A 73 1.47 -27.03 -2.79
CA PRO A 73 2.17 -28.22 -3.27
C PRO A 73 1.83 -28.56 -4.74
N LYS A 74 0.67 -28.11 -5.22
CA LYS A 74 0.21 -28.34 -6.60
C LYS A 74 0.72 -27.31 -7.60
N PHE A 75 1.42 -26.26 -7.16
CA PHE A 75 1.83 -25.15 -8.02
C PHE A 75 2.63 -25.60 -9.24
N LEU A 76 3.70 -26.37 -9.04
CA LEU A 76 4.56 -26.82 -10.13
C LEU A 76 3.86 -27.80 -11.06
N THR A 77 3.06 -28.71 -10.52
CA THR A 77 2.27 -29.67 -11.31
C THR A 77 1.30 -28.95 -12.24
N ILE A 78 0.57 -27.97 -11.71
CA ILE A 78 -0.37 -27.17 -12.49
C ILE A 78 0.38 -26.33 -13.52
N LEU A 79 1.44 -25.62 -13.12
CA LEU A 79 2.26 -24.84 -14.04
C LEU A 79 2.75 -25.70 -15.21
N HIS A 80 3.32 -26.87 -14.91
CA HIS A 80 3.81 -27.81 -15.90
C HIS A 80 2.71 -28.25 -16.89
N ASN A 81 1.51 -28.56 -16.40
CA ASN A 81 0.39 -28.99 -17.24
C ASN A 81 -0.08 -27.91 -18.24
N TYR A 82 0.12 -26.63 -17.92
CA TYR A 82 -0.28 -25.51 -18.78
C TYR A 82 0.85 -25.00 -19.70
N VAL A 83 2.12 -25.33 -19.42
CA VAL A 83 3.21 -24.96 -20.34
C VAL A 83 3.15 -25.82 -21.60
N ARG A 84 2.78 -25.21 -22.73
CA ARG A 84 2.75 -25.87 -24.04
C ARG A 84 4.12 -25.94 -24.71
N ASN A 85 5.02 -25.02 -24.39
CA ASN A 85 6.35 -24.96 -24.97
C ASN A 85 7.41 -25.07 -23.87
N LEU A 86 8.06 -26.24 -23.82
CA LEU A 86 9.02 -26.60 -22.77
C LEU A 86 10.26 -25.69 -22.72
N ARG A 87 10.56 -24.92 -23.77
CA ARG A 87 11.65 -23.91 -23.72
C ARG A 87 11.44 -22.87 -22.62
N TYR A 88 10.20 -22.68 -22.16
CA TYR A 88 9.82 -21.77 -21.08
C TYR A 88 9.69 -22.46 -19.71
N PHE A 89 9.82 -23.79 -19.65
CA PHE A 89 9.78 -24.54 -18.40
C PHE A 89 11.20 -24.84 -17.89
N ASN A 90 11.96 -23.78 -17.61
CA ASN A 90 13.30 -23.88 -17.05
C ASN A 90 13.43 -23.02 -15.78
N ASN A 91 14.60 -23.05 -15.15
CA ASN A 91 14.89 -22.29 -13.93
C ASN A 91 15.19 -20.80 -14.18
N THR A 92 15.56 -20.42 -15.41
CA THR A 92 15.86 -19.02 -15.78
C THR A 92 14.60 -18.23 -16.13
N THR A 93 13.53 -18.92 -16.54
CA THR A 93 12.24 -18.29 -16.85
C THR A 93 11.53 -17.91 -15.55
N ARG A 94 11.13 -16.64 -15.45
CA ARG A 94 10.41 -16.13 -14.29
C ARG A 94 9.07 -16.86 -14.13
N LYS A 95 8.89 -17.53 -12.99
CA LYS A 95 7.63 -18.19 -12.63
C LYS A 95 6.61 -17.15 -12.15
N PRO A 96 5.31 -17.36 -12.39
CA PRO A 96 4.28 -16.47 -11.88
C PRO A 96 4.24 -16.52 -10.35
N ILE A 97 3.66 -15.49 -9.76
CA ILE A 97 3.51 -15.37 -8.30
C ILE A 97 2.38 -16.27 -7.81
N ALA A 98 1.34 -16.40 -8.63
CA ALA A 98 0.23 -17.32 -8.44
C ALA A 98 -0.39 -17.71 -9.78
N ILE A 99 -1.17 -18.79 -9.78
CA ILE A 99 -1.95 -19.28 -10.92
C ILE A 99 -3.41 -19.30 -10.49
N VAL A 100 -4.28 -18.63 -11.24
CA VAL A 100 -5.73 -18.66 -11.03
C VAL A 100 -6.37 -19.50 -12.12
N ALA A 101 -6.76 -20.73 -11.77
CA ALA A 101 -7.43 -21.66 -12.68
C ALA A 101 -8.96 -21.45 -12.63
N ALA A 102 -9.43 -20.32 -13.15
CA ALA A 102 -10.83 -19.93 -13.10
C ALA A 102 -11.78 -21.05 -13.61
N ALA A 103 -12.73 -21.46 -12.77
CA ALA A 103 -13.76 -22.45 -13.10
C ALA A 103 -15.12 -21.81 -13.45
N ASP A 104 -15.31 -20.52 -13.14
CA ASP A 104 -16.54 -19.77 -13.35
C ASP A 104 -16.18 -18.39 -13.96
N VAL A 105 -17.06 -17.85 -14.80
CA VAL A 105 -16.94 -16.51 -15.39
C VAL A 105 -16.79 -15.45 -14.31
N THR A 106 -17.44 -15.65 -13.17
CA THR A 106 -17.34 -14.74 -12.02
C THR A 106 -15.91 -14.64 -11.49
N HIS A 107 -15.10 -15.71 -11.58
CA HIS A 107 -13.68 -15.67 -11.19
C HIS A 107 -12.89 -14.74 -12.11
N ILE A 108 -13.14 -14.80 -13.42
CA ILE A 108 -12.48 -13.95 -14.43
C ILE A 108 -12.89 -12.49 -14.23
N GLN A 109 -14.19 -12.22 -14.11
CA GLN A 109 -14.70 -10.88 -13.91
C GLN A 109 -14.13 -10.21 -12.65
N THR A 110 -13.99 -11.01 -11.59
CA THR A 110 -13.42 -10.55 -10.32
C THR A 110 -11.94 -10.21 -10.45
N HIS A 111 -11.17 -11.07 -11.12
CA HIS A 111 -9.76 -10.83 -11.38
C HIS A 111 -9.53 -9.60 -12.25
N LEU A 112 -10.28 -9.44 -13.35
CA LEU A 112 -10.19 -8.27 -14.22
C LEU A 112 -10.48 -6.96 -13.49
N ARG A 113 -11.51 -6.93 -12.64
CA ARG A 113 -11.82 -5.76 -11.82
C ARG A 113 -10.66 -5.35 -10.91
N GLN A 114 -9.92 -6.30 -10.37
CA GLN A 114 -8.78 -6.03 -9.51
C GLN A 114 -7.56 -5.54 -10.29
N GLU A 115 -7.28 -6.15 -11.45
CA GLU A 115 -6.18 -5.72 -12.33
C GLU A 115 -6.36 -4.27 -12.79
N THR A 116 -7.61 -3.85 -13.03
CA THR A 116 -7.93 -2.46 -13.39
C THR A 116 -8.01 -1.50 -12.20
N ARG A 117 -7.85 -1.98 -10.96
CA ARG A 117 -7.92 -1.11 -9.78
C ARG A 117 -6.70 -0.18 -9.84
N PRO A 118 -6.88 1.15 -9.74
CA PRO A 118 -5.75 2.07 -9.74
C PRO A 118 -4.80 1.67 -8.62
N SER A 119 -3.56 1.30 -8.99
CA SER A 119 -2.46 1.26 -8.05
C SER A 119 -2.47 2.60 -7.31
N ALA A 120 -2.46 2.57 -5.97
CA ALA A 120 -2.32 3.80 -5.19
C ALA A 120 -1.19 4.65 -5.79
N PRO A 121 -1.34 5.98 -5.86
CA PRO A 121 -0.30 6.83 -6.44
C PRO A 121 1.03 6.49 -5.76
N ASP A 122 2.02 6.11 -6.58
CA ASP A 122 3.40 5.98 -6.12
C ASP A 122 3.74 7.26 -5.34
N PRO A 123 4.28 7.17 -4.12
CA PRO A 123 4.83 8.34 -3.46
C PRO A 123 5.96 8.85 -4.36
N GLN A 124 5.65 9.87 -5.15
CA GLN A 124 6.58 10.50 -6.07
C GLN A 124 7.80 11.02 -5.30
N LEU A 125 8.95 10.84 -5.95
CA LEU A 125 10.29 11.28 -5.61
C LEU A 125 10.37 12.79 -5.28
#